data_AF-A0A7C4VIF0-F1
#
_entry.id   AF-A0A7C4VIF0-F1
#
_cell.length_a   1.000
_cell.length_b   1.000
_cell.length_c   1.000
_cell.angle_alpha   90.00
_cell.angle_beta   90.00
_cell.angle_gamma   90.00
#
_symmetry.space_group_name_H-M   'P 1'
#
loop_
_entity.id
_entity.type
_entity.pdbx_description
1 polymer ?
#
loop_
_entity_poly.entity_id
_entity_poly.type
_entity_poly.pdbx_seq_one_letter_code
_entity_poly.pdbx_strand_id
1 'polypeptide(L)'
;MSTYNAVLFAAIENVKKEYCQGNVQIRTEADLQCLLFSECLKLMSQKGFEKPFKLHAEKDVFKRRQKIDLVLGDDEVLVEIKVEPNYPGVNKPVVFSTIQEACGSGGSVEEDLKKIKNYAEKGKHAHFIMLDEDGRHAKKILGNWNTLDVKGKRSYFLHVYNKPQASQS
;
A
#
# COMPACT_ATOMS: atom_id res chain seq x y z
N MET A 1 6.86 15.67 12.41
CA MET A 1 6.33 14.72 11.41
C MET A 1 4.96 14.27 11.88
N SER A 2 3.95 14.23 11.00
CA SER A 2 2.60 13.80 11.39
C SER A 2 2.65 12.43 12.09
N THR A 3 1.97 12.33 13.22
CA THR A 3 2.00 11.15 14.10
C THR A 3 1.45 9.91 13.37
N TYR A 4 0.50 10.09 12.45
CA TYR A 4 -0.10 9.04 11.62
C TYR A 4 0.85 8.49 10.55
N ASN A 5 1.62 9.34 9.86
CA ASN A 5 2.56 8.87 8.84
C ASN A 5 3.66 7.99 9.46
N ALA A 6 4.18 8.42 10.62
CA ALA A 6 5.15 7.62 11.38
C ALA A 6 4.56 6.29 11.89
N VAL A 7 3.26 6.23 12.18
CA VAL A 7 2.56 4.96 12.49
C VAL A 7 2.55 4.05 11.27
N LEU A 8 2.19 4.56 10.09
CA LEU A 8 2.15 3.75 8.87
C LEU A 8 3.52 3.18 8.49
N PHE A 9 4.59 3.99 8.54
CA PHE A 9 5.95 3.49 8.28
C PHE A 9 6.33 2.34 9.23
N ALA A 10 6.05 2.49 10.53
CA ALA A 10 6.32 1.44 11.51
C ALA A 10 5.46 0.19 11.26
N ALA A 11 4.18 0.37 10.88
CA ALA A 11 3.30 -0.74 10.54
C ALA A 11 3.80 -1.53 9.32
N ILE A 12 4.27 -0.83 8.28
CA ILE A 12 4.85 -1.45 7.08
C ILE A 12 6.06 -2.31 7.44
N GLU A 13 6.99 -1.77 8.23
CA GLU A 13 8.20 -2.51 8.61
C GLU A 13 7.88 -3.74 9.48
N ASN A 14 6.92 -3.62 10.40
CA ASN A 14 6.48 -4.75 11.23
C ASN A 14 5.79 -5.83 10.38
N VAL A 15 4.86 -5.46 9.48
CA VAL A 15 4.20 -6.42 8.58
C VAL A 15 5.21 -7.09 7.65
N LYS A 16 6.16 -6.34 7.10
CA LYS A 16 7.25 -6.87 6.27
C LYS A 16 8.08 -7.90 7.03
N LYS A 17 8.43 -7.60 8.29
CA LYS A 17 9.17 -8.52 9.15
C LYS A 17 8.39 -9.82 9.40
N GLU A 18 7.13 -9.73 9.82
CA GLU A 18 6.28 -10.91 10.08
C GLU A 18 6.10 -11.76 8.81
N TYR A 19 5.98 -11.11 7.66
CA TYR A 19 5.87 -11.78 6.37
C TYR A 19 7.17 -12.51 5.98
N CYS A 20 8.34 -11.86 6.06
CA CYS A 20 9.64 -12.50 5.80
C CYS A 20 9.92 -13.68 6.74
N GLN A 21 9.52 -13.57 8.01
CA GLN A 21 9.63 -14.65 8.99
C GLN A 21 8.65 -15.79 8.73
N GLY A 22 7.66 -15.58 7.87
CA GLY A 22 6.67 -16.58 7.52
C GLY A 22 5.60 -16.82 8.59
N ASN A 23 5.46 -15.86 9.52
CA ASN A 23 4.45 -15.85 10.58
C ASN A 23 3.07 -15.48 10.06
N VAL A 24 3.02 -14.70 8.98
CA VAL A 24 1.80 -14.34 8.26
C VAL A 24 1.88 -14.78 6.81
N GLN A 25 0.72 -14.96 6.19
CA GLN A 25 0.60 -15.25 4.77
C GLN A 25 -0.26 -14.18 4.12
N ILE A 26 0.23 -13.62 3.01
CA ILE A 26 -0.47 -12.60 2.23
C ILE A 26 -0.86 -13.21 0.90
N ARG A 27 -2.16 -13.28 0.62
CA ARG A 27 -2.71 -13.97 -0.55
C ARG A 27 -3.53 -13.07 -1.45
N THR A 28 -3.92 -11.90 -0.93
CA THR A 28 -4.81 -10.92 -1.55
C THR A 28 -4.46 -9.53 -1.02
N GLU A 29 -4.93 -8.49 -1.72
CA GLU A 29 -4.85 -7.09 -1.27
C GLU A 29 -5.53 -6.92 0.10
N ALA A 30 -6.66 -7.60 0.33
CA ALA A 30 -7.39 -7.58 1.59
C ALA A 30 -6.56 -8.13 2.77
N ASP A 31 -5.78 -9.19 2.57
CA ASP A 31 -4.90 -9.72 3.64
C ASP A 31 -3.86 -8.68 4.07
N LEU A 32 -3.19 -8.04 3.10
CA LEU A 32 -2.21 -7.00 3.38
C LEU A 32 -2.86 -5.78 4.02
N GLN A 33 -4.03 -5.36 3.54
CA GLN A 33 -4.81 -4.27 4.14
C GLN A 33 -5.18 -4.58 5.60
N CYS A 34 -5.69 -5.78 5.90
CA CYS A 34 -6.05 -6.19 7.26
C CYS A 34 -4.83 -6.21 8.20
N LEU A 35 -3.69 -6.73 7.75
CA LEU A 35 -2.45 -6.75 8.53
C LEU A 35 -1.96 -5.33 8.83
N LEU A 36 -1.92 -4.46 7.82
CA LEU A 36 -1.54 -3.05 7.99
C LEU A 36 -2.51 -2.30 8.90
N PHE A 37 -3.82 -2.52 8.75
CA PHE A 37 -4.84 -1.93 9.61
C PHE A 37 -4.63 -2.35 11.07
N SER A 38 -4.49 -3.66 11.32
CA SER A 38 -4.29 -4.21 12.66
C SER A 38 -3.00 -3.68 13.31
N GLU A 39 -1.90 -3.62 12.57
CA GLU A 39 -0.63 -3.14 13.11
C GLU A 39 -0.67 -1.61 13.36
N CYS A 40 -1.31 -0.84 12.47
CA CYS A 40 -1.58 0.58 12.71
C CYS A 40 -2.38 0.79 14.00
N LEU A 41 -3.47 0.03 14.19
CA LEU A 41 -4.33 0.12 15.37
C LEU A 41 -3.55 -0.17 16.66
N LYS A 42 -2.74 -1.24 16.67
CA LYS A 42 -1.85 -1.60 17.77
C LYS A 42 -0.86 -0.49 18.10
N LEU A 43 -0.18 0.06 17.08
CA LEU A 43 0.79 1.13 17.25
C LEU A 43 0.13 2.45 17.75
N MET A 44 -1.05 2.79 17.25
CA MET A 44 -1.82 3.95 17.73
C MET A 44 -2.19 3.80 19.20
N SER A 45 -2.65 2.61 19.61
CA SER A 45 -2.96 2.31 21.01
C SER A 45 -1.73 2.42 21.90
N GLN A 46 -0.59 1.89 21.48
CA GLN A 46 0.67 1.94 22.25
C GLN A 46 1.22 3.37 22.39
N LYS A 47 1.00 4.21 21.39
CA LYS A 47 1.43 5.62 21.37
C LYS A 47 0.43 6.58 22.03
N GLY A 48 -0.67 6.07 22.60
CA GLY A 48 -1.64 6.87 23.33
C GLY A 48 -2.50 7.78 22.45
N PHE A 49 -2.80 7.39 21.21
CA PHE A 49 -3.75 8.12 20.38
C PHE A 49 -5.15 8.10 21.01
N GLU A 50 -5.88 9.20 20.87
CA GLU A 50 -7.25 9.31 21.37
C GLU A 50 -8.20 8.40 20.59
N LYS A 51 -9.21 7.85 21.29
CA LYS A 51 -10.28 7.04 20.72
C LYS A 51 -11.50 7.92 20.40
N PRO A 52 -12.26 7.63 19.33
CA PRO A 52 -12.05 6.56 18.36
C PRO A 52 -10.83 6.80 17.47
N PHE A 53 -10.11 5.72 17.14
CA PHE A 53 -8.93 5.84 16.28
C PHE A 53 -9.32 6.26 14.87
N LYS A 54 -8.66 7.28 14.33
CA LYS A 54 -8.85 7.78 12.97
C LYS A 54 -8.11 6.87 11.98
N LEU A 55 -8.67 5.70 11.74
CA LEU A 55 -8.14 4.66 10.86
C LEU A 55 -9.32 4.00 10.14
N HIS A 56 -9.29 4.02 8.81
CA HIS A 56 -10.38 3.51 7.97
C HIS A 56 -9.82 2.60 6.88
N ALA A 57 -10.49 1.47 6.64
CA ALA A 57 -10.34 0.69 5.43
C ALA A 57 -11.37 1.16 4.40
N GLU A 58 -10.99 1.27 3.14
CA GLU A 58 -11.88 1.59 2.02
C GLU A 58 -12.73 2.88 2.22
N LYS A 59 -12.08 4.05 2.24
CA LYS A 59 -12.75 5.35 2.44
C LYS A 59 -12.72 6.23 1.20
N ASP A 60 -13.86 6.85 0.86
CA ASP A 60 -13.93 7.92 -0.13
C ASP A 60 -13.40 9.23 0.50
N VAL A 61 -12.33 9.81 -0.07
CA VAL A 61 -11.74 11.08 0.42
C VAL A 61 -11.99 12.24 -0.54
N PHE A 62 -11.80 12.03 -1.85
CA PHE A 62 -11.90 13.11 -2.84
C PHE A 62 -13.21 13.10 -3.63
N LYS A 63 -13.70 11.91 -3.96
CA LYS A 63 -14.89 11.70 -4.79
C LYS A 63 -15.63 10.46 -4.32
N ARG A 64 -16.95 10.49 -4.41
CA ARG A 64 -17.81 9.33 -4.11
C ARG A 64 -17.46 8.17 -5.04
N ARG A 65 -17.38 6.94 -4.50
CA ARG A 65 -17.01 5.69 -5.22
C ARG A 65 -15.54 5.60 -5.66
N GLN A 66 -14.67 6.48 -5.18
CA GLN A 66 -13.22 6.36 -5.37
C GLN A 66 -12.59 6.09 -4.01
N LYS A 67 -12.73 4.83 -3.59
CA LYS A 67 -12.23 4.38 -2.31
C LYS A 67 -10.70 4.31 -2.34
N ILE A 68 -10.11 4.65 -1.20
CA ILE A 68 -8.71 4.49 -0.89
C ILE A 68 -8.61 3.32 0.10
N ASP A 69 -7.64 2.44 -0.12
CA ASP A 69 -7.57 1.17 0.61
C ASP A 69 -7.36 1.38 2.11
N LEU A 70 -6.46 2.28 2.50
CA LEU A 70 -6.25 2.63 3.91
C LEU A 70 -6.12 4.14 4.10
N VAL A 71 -6.82 4.67 5.09
CA VAL A 71 -6.79 6.10 5.43
C VAL A 71 -6.52 6.29 6.93
N LEU A 72 -5.53 7.11 7.27
CA LEU A 72 -5.19 7.46 8.66
C LEU A 72 -5.35 8.96 8.91
N GLY A 73 -5.71 9.31 10.14
CA GLY A 73 -5.96 10.68 10.57
C GLY A 73 -7.24 11.26 9.95
N ASP A 74 -7.34 12.59 9.93
CA ASP A 74 -8.42 13.30 9.24
C ASP A 74 -8.13 13.38 7.72
N ASP A 75 -8.04 12.20 7.10
CA ASP A 75 -7.64 12.03 5.70
C ASP A 75 -6.23 12.57 5.42
N GLU A 76 -5.32 12.45 6.39
CA GLU A 76 -3.94 12.95 6.30
C GLU A 76 -3.04 12.01 5.51
N VAL A 77 -3.19 10.70 5.75
CA VAL A 77 -2.39 9.65 5.13
C VAL A 77 -3.30 8.74 4.31
N LEU A 78 -2.99 8.61 3.02
CA LEU A 78 -3.75 7.84 2.03
C LEU A 78 -2.86 6.73 1.47
N VAL A 79 -3.37 5.51 1.44
CA VAL A 79 -2.60 4.32 1.02
C VAL A 79 -3.36 3.55 -0.04
N GLU A 80 -2.68 3.25 -1.14
CA GLU A 80 -3.11 2.30 -2.16
C GLU A 80 -2.26 1.03 -2.04
N ILE A 81 -2.89 -0.14 -2.15
CA ILE A 81 -2.30 -1.44 -1.89
C ILE A 81 -2.48 -2.33 -3.11
N LYS A 82 -1.39 -3.00 -3.53
CA LYS A 82 -1.40 -4.03 -4.57
C LYS A 82 -0.71 -5.30 -4.10
N VAL A 83 -1.26 -6.44 -4.51
CA VAL A 83 -0.67 -7.76 -4.21
C VAL A 83 -0.75 -8.62 -5.47
N GLU A 84 0.39 -9.05 -5.96
CA GLU A 84 0.52 -10.09 -7.00
C GLU A 84 1.11 -11.36 -6.34
N PRO A 85 0.26 -12.30 -5.94
CA PRO A 85 0.67 -13.54 -5.27
C PRO A 85 1.08 -14.62 -6.29
N ASN A 86 2.09 -15.41 -5.94
CA ASN A 86 2.61 -16.49 -6.77
C ASN A 86 1.80 -17.78 -6.52
N TYR A 87 0.65 -17.91 -7.20
CA TYR A 87 -0.17 -19.11 -7.15
C TYR A 87 0.25 -20.15 -8.20
N PRO A 88 0.75 -21.33 -7.80
CA PRO A 88 0.96 -22.41 -8.76
C PRO A 88 -0.38 -22.92 -9.30
N GLY A 89 -0.52 -22.93 -10.63
CA GLY A 89 -1.62 -23.61 -11.33
C GLY A 89 -2.93 -22.85 -11.47
N VAL A 90 -2.98 -21.54 -11.21
CA VAL A 90 -4.21 -20.74 -11.38
C VAL A 90 -3.97 -19.56 -12.33
N ASN A 91 -4.75 -19.50 -13.42
CA ASN A 91 -4.91 -18.28 -14.23
C ASN A 91 -5.84 -17.32 -13.48
N LYS A 92 -5.30 -16.54 -12.53
CA LYS A 92 -6.05 -15.46 -11.88
C LYS A 92 -6.07 -14.19 -12.75
N PRO A 93 -7.04 -13.27 -12.54
CA PRO A 93 -6.98 -11.95 -13.14
C PRO A 93 -5.64 -11.32 -12.78
N VAL A 94 -4.87 -11.01 -13.82
CA VAL A 94 -3.53 -10.46 -13.74
C VAL A 94 -3.64 -9.02 -13.26
N VAL A 95 -2.91 -8.65 -12.21
CA VAL A 95 -2.67 -7.22 -11.95
C VAL A 95 -1.85 -6.68 -13.11
N PHE A 96 -2.34 -5.63 -13.77
CA PHE A 96 -1.63 -5.04 -14.90
C PHE A 96 -0.48 -4.16 -14.40
N SER A 97 0.72 -4.35 -14.94
CA SER A 97 1.84 -3.46 -14.63
C SER A 97 1.59 -2.08 -15.23
N THR A 98 1.30 -2.04 -16.53
CA THR A 98 1.22 -0.79 -17.30
C THR A 98 -0.21 -0.51 -17.77
N ILE A 99 -0.48 0.76 -18.09
CA ILE A 99 -1.77 1.17 -18.69
C ILE A 99 -2.01 0.47 -20.02
N GLN A 100 -0.94 0.23 -20.78
CA GLN A 100 -0.99 -0.47 -22.05
C GLN A 100 -1.44 -1.92 -21.87
N GLU A 101 -0.91 -2.62 -20.86
CA GLU A 101 -1.35 -3.99 -20.53
C GLU A 101 -2.82 -4.02 -20.10
N ALA A 102 -3.29 -2.99 -19.41
CA ALA A 102 -4.68 -2.83 -19.02
C ALA A 102 -5.59 -2.39 -20.19
N CYS A 103 -5.05 -2.11 -21.39
CA CYS A 103 -5.81 -1.53 -22.50
C CYS A 103 -6.63 -0.28 -22.09
N GLY A 104 -6.14 0.49 -21.10
CA GLY A 104 -6.85 1.66 -20.55
C GLY A 104 -8.08 1.34 -19.70
N SER A 105 -8.34 0.09 -19.32
CA SER A 105 -9.50 -0.30 -18.50
C SER A 105 -9.40 0.09 -17.02
N GLY A 106 -8.30 0.74 -16.61
CA GLY A 106 -8.00 1.06 -15.23
C GLY A 106 -7.36 -0.10 -14.46
N GLY A 107 -6.82 0.21 -13.28
CA GLY A 107 -6.29 -0.77 -12.32
C GLY A 107 -4.83 -1.18 -12.53
N SER A 108 -4.11 -0.45 -13.39
CA SER A 108 -2.67 -0.66 -13.57
C SER A 108 -1.84 -0.06 -12.43
N VAL A 109 -0.70 -0.67 -12.11
CA VAL A 109 0.25 -0.13 -11.12
C VAL A 109 0.69 1.29 -11.49
N GLU A 110 0.87 1.58 -12.78
CA GLU A 110 1.18 2.94 -13.26
C GLU A 110 0.10 3.97 -12.93
N GLU A 111 -1.18 3.58 -12.99
CA GLU A 111 -2.28 4.48 -12.62
C GLU A 111 -2.30 4.73 -11.12
N ASP A 112 -2.08 3.72 -10.28
CA ASP A 112 -2.03 3.89 -8.83
C ASP A 112 -0.85 4.76 -8.41
N LEU A 113 0.31 4.61 -9.08
CA LEU A 113 1.46 5.50 -8.89
C LEU A 113 1.17 6.94 -9.31
N LYS A 114 0.37 7.17 -10.36
CA LYS A 114 -0.12 8.52 -10.72
C LYS A 114 -1.12 9.02 -9.69
N LYS A 115 -2.02 8.17 -9.20
CA LYS A 115 -3.04 8.46 -8.19
C LYS A 115 -2.41 9.02 -6.91
N ILE A 116 -1.38 8.35 -6.37
CA ILE A 116 -0.69 8.80 -5.16
C ILE A 116 0.12 10.10 -5.36
N LYS A 117 0.57 10.42 -6.59
CA LYS A 117 1.17 11.73 -6.89
C LYS A 117 0.10 12.83 -6.79
N ASN A 118 -1.04 12.62 -7.42
CA ASN A 118 -2.17 13.56 -7.36
C ASN A 118 -2.68 13.78 -5.92
N TYR A 119 -2.60 12.76 -5.06
CA TYR A 119 -2.95 12.90 -3.64
C TYR A 119 -1.97 13.83 -2.91
N ALA A 120 -0.67 13.67 -3.16
CA ALA A 120 0.36 14.49 -2.56
C ALA A 120 0.31 15.95 -3.02
N GLU A 121 -0.03 16.20 -4.28
CA GLU A 121 -0.32 17.54 -4.82
C GLU A 121 -1.51 18.21 -4.13
N LYS A 122 -2.45 17.41 -3.57
CA LYS A 122 -3.57 17.89 -2.75
C LYS A 122 -3.22 17.99 -1.25
N GLY A 123 -1.94 18.01 -0.91
CA GLY A 123 -1.46 18.18 0.46
C GLY A 123 -1.57 16.94 1.34
N LYS A 124 -1.71 15.73 0.77
CA LYS A 124 -1.82 14.47 1.55
C LYS A 124 -0.50 13.71 1.62
N HIS A 125 -0.27 12.97 2.69
CA HIS A 125 0.77 11.95 2.71
C HIS A 125 0.26 10.76 1.90
N ALA A 126 0.89 10.44 0.78
CA ALA A 126 0.37 9.43 -0.14
C ALA A 126 1.34 8.27 -0.30
N HIS A 127 0.85 7.06 -0.09
CA HIS A 127 1.62 5.83 -0.06
C HIS A 127 1.07 4.85 -1.10
N PHE A 128 1.97 4.21 -1.84
CA PHE A 128 1.67 3.04 -2.64
C PHE A 128 2.50 1.88 -2.11
N ILE A 129 1.84 0.77 -1.82
CA ILE A 129 2.47 -0.44 -1.31
C ILE A 129 2.15 -1.58 -2.27
N MET A 130 3.18 -2.28 -2.72
CA MET A 130 3.01 -3.47 -3.55
C MET A 130 3.85 -4.63 -3.07
N LEU A 131 3.21 -5.80 -2.92
CA LEU A 131 3.88 -7.08 -2.79
C LEU A 131 3.78 -7.84 -4.13
N ASP A 132 4.91 -8.19 -4.69
CA ASP A 132 5.06 -8.93 -5.95
C ASP A 132 5.84 -10.22 -5.68
N GLU A 133 5.14 -11.35 -5.57
CA GLU A 133 5.75 -12.64 -5.23
C GLU A 133 6.41 -13.35 -6.42
N ASP A 134 6.08 -12.99 -7.66
CA ASP A 134 6.63 -13.61 -8.87
C ASP A 134 7.69 -12.73 -9.59
N GLY A 135 7.79 -11.46 -9.20
CA GLY A 135 8.75 -10.49 -9.72
C GLY A 135 8.41 -9.98 -11.11
N ARG A 136 7.19 -10.22 -11.62
CA ARG A 136 6.75 -9.72 -12.93
C ARG A 136 6.76 -8.21 -12.97
N HIS A 137 6.26 -7.56 -11.91
CA HIS A 137 6.13 -6.11 -11.84
C HIS A 137 7.46 -5.45 -11.54
N ALA A 138 8.27 -6.05 -10.67
CA ALA A 138 9.62 -5.58 -10.36
C ALA A 138 10.52 -5.41 -11.60
N LYS A 139 10.25 -6.16 -12.68
CA LYS A 139 10.96 -6.05 -13.97
C LYS A 139 10.48 -4.91 -14.87
N LYS A 140 9.25 -4.44 -14.67
CA LYS A 140 8.56 -3.49 -15.59
C LYS A 140 8.36 -2.12 -14.98
N ILE A 141 8.19 -2.05 -13.66
CA ILE A 141 7.91 -0.81 -12.94
C ILE A 141 9.20 -0.30 -12.31
N LEU A 142 9.59 0.91 -12.69
CA LEU A 142 10.73 1.60 -12.10
C LEU A 142 10.42 2.00 -10.65
N GLY A 143 11.30 1.63 -9.73
CA GLY A 143 11.15 1.95 -8.31
C GLY A 143 12.24 1.32 -7.45
N ASN A 144 12.30 1.73 -6.19
CA ASN A 144 13.21 1.16 -5.21
C ASN A 144 12.59 -0.12 -4.63
N TRP A 145 12.66 -1.20 -5.40
CA TRP A 145 12.17 -2.52 -5.00
C TRP A 145 13.08 -3.14 -3.94
N ASN A 146 12.51 -3.50 -2.79
CA ASN A 146 13.17 -4.32 -1.79
C ASN A 146 12.98 -5.78 -2.13
N THR A 147 14.08 -6.54 -2.16
CA THR A 147 14.00 -8.00 -2.28
C THR A 147 13.75 -8.59 -0.89
N LEU A 148 12.74 -9.43 -0.78
CA LEU A 148 12.39 -10.16 0.44
C LEU A 148 12.69 -11.64 0.25
N ASP A 149 13.27 -12.28 1.26
CA ASP A 149 13.39 -13.74 1.33
C ASP A 149 12.33 -14.28 2.28
N VAL A 150 11.41 -15.06 1.73
CA VAL A 150 10.25 -15.63 2.44
C VAL A 150 10.34 -17.14 2.31
N LYS A 151 10.83 -17.80 3.36
CA LYS A 151 11.01 -19.26 3.40
C LYS A 151 11.85 -19.80 2.21
N GLY A 152 12.90 -19.08 1.81
CA GLY A 152 13.78 -19.46 0.71
C GLY A 152 13.24 -19.10 -0.67
N LYS A 153 12.10 -18.41 -0.75
CA LYS A 153 11.55 -17.86 -1.99
C LYS A 153 11.77 -16.36 -2.03
N ARG A 154 12.16 -15.87 -3.21
CA ARG A 154 12.34 -14.45 -3.44
C ARG A 154 10.99 -13.80 -3.76
N SER A 155 10.64 -12.77 -3.00
CA SER A 155 9.54 -11.86 -3.29
C SER A 155 10.07 -10.43 -3.40
N TYR A 156 9.25 -9.53 -3.91
CA TYR A 156 9.59 -8.15 -4.16
C TYR A 156 8.58 -7.23 -3.50
N PHE A 157 9.07 -6.19 -2.86
CA PHE A 157 8.23 -5.23 -2.14
C PHE A 157 8.57 -3.82 -2.56
N LEU A 158 7.57 -3.10 -3.08
CA LEU A 158 7.69 -1.70 -3.44
C LEU A 158 6.89 -0.88 -2.44
N HIS A 159 7.57 0.11 -1.85
CA HIS A 159 6.91 1.16 -1.10
C HIS A 159 7.31 2.52 -1.69
N VAL A 160 6.34 3.23 -2.24
CA VAL A 160 6.50 4.60 -2.72
C VAL A 160 5.77 5.54 -1.77
N TYR A 161 6.46 6.59 -1.33
CA TYR A 161 5.91 7.65 -0.50
C TYR A 161 6.09 9.00 -1.18
N ASN A 162 4.97 9.69 -1.40
CA ASN A 162 4.96 11.08 -1.84
C ASN A 162 4.56 11.96 -0.65
N LYS A 163 5.48 12.85 -0.26
CA LYS A 163 5.22 13.86 0.76
C LYS A 163 4.20 14.90 0.24
N PRO A 164 3.38 15.49 1.11
CA PRO A 164 2.54 16.63 0.78
C PRO A 164 3.35 17.71 0.06
N GLN A 165 2.86 18.18 -1.09
CA GLN A 165 3.37 19.39 -1.70
C GLN A 165 2.62 20.56 -1.09
N ALA A 166 3.35 21.61 -0.69
CA ALA A 166 2.71 22.83 -0.22
C ALA A 166 1.83 23.34 -1.36
N SER A 167 0.54 23.54 -1.09
CA SER A 167 -0.35 24.22 -2.01
C SER A 167 0.33 25.52 -2.40
N GLN A 168 0.66 25.71 -3.67
CA GLN A 168 0.97 27.05 -4.16
C GLN A 168 -0.35 27.82 -4.07
N SER A 169 -0.51 28.53 -2.96
CA SER A 169 -1.58 29.48 -2.70
C SER A 169 -1.49 30.65 -3.66
#